data_AF-A0A8X7NSN1-F1
#
_entry.id   AF-A0A8X7NSN1-F1
#
_cell.length_a   1.000
_cell.length_b   1.000
_cell.length_c   1.000
_cell.angle_alpha   90.00
_cell.angle_beta   90.00
_cell.angle_gamma   90.00
#
_symmetry.space_group_name_H-M   'P 1'
#
loop_
_entity.id
_entity.type
_entity.pdbx_description
1 polymer ?
#
loop_
_entity_poly.entity_id
_entity_poly.type
_entity_poly.pdbx_seq_one_letter_code
_entity_poly.pdbx_strand_id
1 'polypeptide(L)'
;MVLTNVWAMHRDPTLWEDPELFKPERFEKEGEAEKPMPFGMGRRACPGAVLAQRLVSLVLATLVQCFEWERVGEELVDMTEDKGATLPKLVPLRTMCKSRPIVGKLI
;
A
#
# COMPACT_ATOMS: atom_id res chain seq x y z
N MET A 1 24.64 0.52 16.38
CA MET A 1 23.56 0.93 15.46
C MET A 1 22.37 0.03 15.71
N VAL A 2 21.17 0.59 15.89
CA VAL A 2 19.93 -0.18 16.08
C VAL A 2 19.07 0.02 14.83
N LEU A 3 18.63 -1.07 14.23
CA LEU A 3 17.73 -1.07 13.07
C LEU A 3 16.44 -1.79 13.46
N THR A 4 15.31 -1.11 13.30
CA THR A 4 14.00 -1.70 13.53
C THR A 4 13.52 -2.37 12.25
N ASN A 5 13.39 -3.69 12.25
CA ASN A 5 12.90 -4.45 11.10
C ASN A 5 11.37 -4.44 11.05
N VAL A 6 10.78 -3.29 10.69
CA VAL A 6 9.32 -3.12 10.59
C VAL A 6 8.72 -4.07 9.56
N TRP A 7 9.46 -4.39 8.48
CA TRP A 7 9.04 -5.36 7.46
C TRP A 7 8.72 -6.73 8.05
N ALA A 8 9.60 -7.25 8.92
CA ALA A 8 9.38 -8.53 9.60
C ALA A 8 8.24 -8.46 10.61
N MET A 9 8.12 -7.35 11.35
CA MET A 9 7.04 -7.16 12.32
C MET A 9 5.65 -7.13 11.67
N HIS A 10 5.53 -6.54 10.47
CA HIS A 10 4.27 -6.55 9.70
C HIS A 10 3.94 -7.90 9.06
N ARG A 11 4.88 -8.86 9.11
CA ARG A 11 4.72 -10.21 8.59
C ARG A 11 4.84 -11.31 9.65
N ASP A 12 4.90 -10.93 10.92
CA ASP A 12 5.02 -11.87 12.02
C ASP A 12 3.72 -12.69 12.17
N PRO A 13 3.73 -14.01 11.93
CA PRO A 13 2.53 -14.85 12.04
C PRO A 13 2.00 -14.97 13.48
N THR A 14 2.78 -14.55 14.48
CA THR A 14 2.31 -14.49 15.88
C THR A 14 1.46 -13.24 16.16
N LEU A 15 1.59 -12.21 15.32
CA LEU A 15 0.85 -10.95 15.44
C LEU A 15 -0.26 -10.80 14.40
N TRP A 16 -0.09 -11.41 13.23
CA TRP A 16 -0.95 -11.29 12.06
C TRP A 16 -1.45 -12.64 11.57
N GLU A 17 -2.76 -12.77 11.38
CA GLU A 17 -3.37 -13.88 10.66
C GLU A 17 -3.06 -13.76 9.15
N ASP A 18 -2.54 -14.83 8.54
CA ASP A 18 -2.13 -14.86 7.12
C ASP A 18 -1.28 -13.64 6.68
N PRO A 19 -0.10 -13.41 7.29
CA PRO A 19 0.69 -12.17 7.09
C PRO A 19 1.10 -11.91 5.64
N GLU A 20 1.26 -12.96 4.84
CA GLU A 20 1.69 -12.86 3.44
C GLU A 20 0.53 -12.61 2.46
N LEU A 21 -0.73 -12.66 2.93
CA LEU A 21 -1.89 -12.37 2.09
C LEU A 21 -2.30 -10.90 2.18
N PHE A 22 -2.57 -10.29 1.01
CA PHE A 22 -3.24 -9.01 0.94
C PHE A 22 -4.72 -9.17 1.27
N LYS A 23 -5.08 -8.91 2.53
CA LYS A 23 -6.43 -9.08 3.09
C LYS A 23 -6.87 -7.79 3.80
N PRO A 24 -7.35 -6.76 3.06
CA PRO A 24 -7.77 -5.48 3.63
C PRO A 24 -8.81 -5.61 4.74
N GLU A 25 -9.68 -6.61 4.64
CA GLU A 25 -10.76 -6.90 5.57
C GLU A 25 -10.24 -7.20 6.99
N ARG A 26 -8.95 -7.56 7.15
CA ARG A 26 -8.37 -7.78 8.48
C ARG A 26 -8.45 -6.53 9.37
N PHE A 27 -8.42 -5.35 8.77
CA PHE A 27 -8.42 -4.07 9.48
C PHE A 27 -9.81 -3.61 9.91
N GLU A 28 -10.88 -4.34 9.55
CA GLU A 28 -12.23 -4.09 10.03
C GLU A 28 -12.45 -4.63 11.46
N LYS A 29 -11.60 -5.55 11.91
CA LYS A 29 -11.62 -6.06 13.29
C LYS A 29 -11.09 -4.98 14.25
N GLU A 30 -11.79 -4.79 15.37
CA GLU A 30 -11.41 -3.83 16.40
C GLU A 30 -9.97 -4.07 16.88
N GLY A 31 -9.15 -3.01 16.94
CA GLY A 31 -7.77 -3.08 17.39
C GLY A 31 -6.74 -3.49 16.32
N GLU A 32 -7.15 -4.04 15.17
CA GLU A 32 -6.22 -4.42 14.10
C GLU A 32 -5.69 -3.22 13.32
N ALA A 33 -6.47 -2.14 13.21
CA ALA A 33 -6.09 -0.91 12.51
C ALA A 33 -4.96 -0.13 13.21
N GLU A 34 -4.78 -0.34 14.51
CA GLU A 34 -3.80 0.34 15.36
C GLU A 34 -2.45 -0.40 15.44
N LYS A 35 -2.41 -1.68 15.05
CA LYS A 35 -1.18 -2.50 15.07
C LYS A 35 -0.08 -2.07 14.09
N PRO A 36 -0.39 -1.62 12.85
CA PRO A 36 0.64 -1.23 11.89
C PRO A 36 1.44 -0.02 12.36
N MET A 37 2.71 -0.01 11.98
CA MET A 37 3.64 1.12 12.26
C MET A 37 4.35 1.61 10.98
N PRO A 38 3.62 1.92 9.90
CA PRO A 38 4.24 2.31 8.62
C PRO A 38 5.02 3.63 8.71
N PHE A 39 4.73 4.44 9.73
CA PHE A 39 5.35 5.76 9.95
C PHE A 39 6.19 5.83 11.23
N GLY A 40 6.47 4.68 11.86
CA GLY A 40 7.12 4.63 13.17
C GLY A 40 6.25 5.20 14.31
N MET A 41 6.86 5.42 15.48
CA MET A 41 6.17 5.92 16.67
C MET A 41 7.08 6.82 17.53
N GLY A 42 6.46 7.59 18.43
CA GLY A 42 7.16 8.43 19.41
C GLY A 42 7.88 9.64 18.80
N ARG A 43 8.94 10.11 19.47
CA ARG A 43 9.65 11.38 19.13
C ARG A 43 10.32 11.40 17.75
N ARG A 44 10.46 10.26 17.09
CA ARG A 44 11.09 10.10 15.77
C ARG A 44 10.14 9.53 14.73
N ALA A 45 8.84 9.53 15.00
CA ALA A 45 7.83 9.16 14.02
C ALA A 45 7.94 10.08 12.78
N CYS A 46 7.52 9.57 11.62
CA CYS A 46 7.56 10.30 10.36
C CYS A 46 6.73 11.58 10.49
N PRO A 47 7.34 12.77 10.32
CA PRO A 47 6.61 14.04 10.40
C PRO A 47 5.58 14.20 9.27
N GLY A 48 5.72 13.43 8.18
CA GLY A 48 4.81 13.44 7.04
C GLY A 48 3.64 12.46 7.14
N ALA A 49 3.47 11.72 8.25
CA ALA A 49 2.48 10.64 8.35
C ALA A 49 1.04 11.07 7.98
N VAL A 50 0.57 12.19 8.54
CA VAL A 50 -0.78 12.71 8.30
C VAL A 50 -0.95 13.17 6.85
N LEU A 51 0.06 13.83 6.28
CA LEU A 51 0.03 14.27 4.88
C LEU A 51 0.02 13.07 3.94
N ALA A 52 0.88 12.08 4.19
CA ALA A 52 0.97 10.85 3.39
C ALA A 52 -0.37 10.10 3.39
N GLN A 53 -1.01 9.92 4.55
CA GLN A 53 -2.33 9.28 4.63
C GLN A 53 -3.38 10.02 3.79
N ARG A 54 -3.44 11.35 3.87
CA ARG A 54 -4.40 12.15 3.08
C ARG A 54 -4.13 12.04 1.59
N LEU A 55 -2.88 12.14 1.17
CA LEU A 55 -2.49 12.08 -0.24
C LEU A 55 -2.72 10.70 -0.84
N VAL A 56 -2.30 9.63 -0.15
CA VAL A 56 -2.48 8.25 -0.63
C VAL A 56 -3.96 7.94 -0.80
N SER A 57 -4.80 8.27 0.19
CA SER A 57 -6.24 8.05 0.10
C SER A 57 -6.87 8.83 -1.07
N LEU A 58 -6.52 10.11 -1.24
CA LEU A 58 -7.06 10.94 -2.32
C LEU A 58 -6.64 10.45 -3.70
N VAL A 59 -5.35 10.16 -3.88
CA VAL A 59 -4.81 9.67 -5.15
C VAL A 59 -5.42 8.32 -5.49
N LEU A 60 -5.45 7.37 -4.53
CA LEU A 60 -6.04 6.06 -4.75
C LEU A 60 -7.52 6.15 -5.12
N ALA A 61 -8.30 6.94 -4.37
CA ALA A 61 -9.71 7.17 -4.66
C ALA A 61 -9.92 7.73 -6.07
N THR A 62 -9.08 8.70 -6.47
CA THR A 62 -9.15 9.31 -7.80
C THR A 62 -8.79 8.30 -8.90
N LEU A 63 -7.75 7.49 -8.70
CA LEU A 63 -7.34 6.45 -9.66
C LEU A 63 -8.46 5.40 -9.85
N VAL A 64 -9.13 4.99 -8.76
CA VAL A 64 -10.25 4.03 -8.81
C VAL A 64 -11.51 4.65 -9.40
N GLN A 65 -11.82 5.90 -9.06
CA GLN A 65 -13.00 6.61 -9.55
C GLN A 65 -12.91 6.90 -11.06
N CYS A 66 -11.72 7.30 -11.52
CA CYS A 66 -11.54 7.82 -12.88
C CYS A 66 -11.13 6.75 -13.90
N PHE A 67 -10.56 5.61 -13.48
CA PHE A 67 -10.00 4.64 -14.42
C PHE A 67 -10.45 3.20 -14.11
N GLU A 68 -10.64 2.44 -15.18
CA GLU A 68 -10.63 0.97 -15.15
C GLU A 68 -9.20 0.50 -15.41
N TRP A 69 -8.73 -0.44 -14.61
CA TRP A 69 -7.34 -0.92 -14.62
C TRP A 69 -7.28 -2.38 -15.06
N GLU A 70 -6.35 -2.68 -15.96
CA GLU A 70 -6.09 -4.03 -16.44
C GLU A 70 -4.58 -4.32 -16.43
N ARG A 71 -4.23 -5.59 -16.27
CA ARG A 71 -2.84 -6.05 -16.34
C ARG A 71 -2.36 -6.03 -17.79
N VAL A 72 -1.06 -5.85 -17.98
CA VAL A 72 -0.44 -6.04 -19.30
C VAL A 72 -0.30 -7.55 -19.52
N GLY A 73 -1.33 -8.16 -20.11
CA GLY A 73 -1.41 -9.61 -20.32
C GLY A 73 -2.10 -10.35 -19.17
N GLU A 74 -2.03 -11.68 -19.20
CA GLU A 74 -2.72 -12.58 -18.26
C GLU A 74 -1.91 -12.90 -17.01
N GLU A 75 -0.61 -12.62 -17.01
CA GLU A 75 0.30 -12.90 -15.90
C GLU A 75 0.03 -12.00 -14.69
N LEU A 76 0.26 -12.52 -13.49
CA LEU A 76 0.15 -11.72 -12.26
C LEU A 76 1.25 -10.66 -12.22
N VAL A 77 0.98 -9.57 -11.50
CA VAL A 77 1.99 -8.53 -11.26
C VAL A 77 3.09 -9.14 -10.41
N ASP A 78 4.32 -9.14 -10.92
CA ASP A 78 5.50 -9.53 -10.14
C ASP A 78 5.62 -8.58 -8.95
N MET A 79 5.60 -9.09 -7.71
CA MET A 79 5.69 -8.32 -6.47
C MET A 79 7.09 -8.35 -5.82
N THR A 80 8.09 -8.94 -6.50
CA THR A 80 9.47 -9.03 -6.00
C THR A 80 10.04 -7.65 -5.69
N GLU A 81 10.68 -7.54 -4.53
CA GLU A 81 11.29 -6.32 -4.00
C GLU A 81 12.72 -6.16 -4.56
N ASP A 82 13.11 -4.93 -4.93
CA ASP A 82 14.50 -4.59 -5.24
C ASP A 82 15.24 -4.13 -3.98
N LYS A 83 16.57 -4.03 -4.07
CA LYS A 83 17.43 -3.58 -2.98
C LYS A 83 17.23 -2.08 -2.74
N GLY A 84 17.04 -1.68 -1.48
CA GLY A 84 16.95 -0.27 -1.14
C GLY A 84 16.68 -0.03 0.34
N ALA A 85 16.74 1.25 0.74
CA ALA A 85 16.26 1.70 2.05
C ALA A 85 14.71 1.78 2.10
N THR A 86 14.09 1.88 0.93
CA THR A 86 12.65 1.66 0.72
C THR A 86 12.42 0.24 0.20
N LEU A 87 11.17 -0.16 -0.03
CA LEU A 87 10.80 -1.44 -0.65
C LEU A 87 10.34 -1.22 -2.11
N PRO A 88 11.22 -0.80 -3.03
CA PRO A 88 10.86 -0.62 -4.42
C PRO A 88 10.55 -1.98 -5.08
N LYS A 89 9.81 -1.93 -6.17
CA LYS A 89 9.58 -3.09 -7.03
C LYS A 89 10.79 -3.38 -7.90
N LEU A 90 11.22 -4.65 -7.98
CA LEU A 90 12.28 -5.10 -8.90
C LEU A 90 11.90 -4.83 -10.36
N VAL A 91 10.67 -5.21 -10.73
CA VAL A 91 10.10 -4.88 -12.03
C VAL A 91 9.09 -3.74 -11.83
N PRO A 92 9.28 -2.57 -12.47
CA PRO A 92 8.33 -1.46 -12.38
C PRO A 92 6.93 -1.88 -12.82
N LEU A 93 5.91 -1.44 -12.08
CA LEU A 93 4.51 -1.72 -12.41
C LEU A 93 4.16 -1.12 -13.77
N ARG A 94 3.61 -1.97 -14.66
CA ARG A 94 2.98 -1.55 -15.92
C ARG A 94 1.56 -2.08 -15.94
N THR A 95 0.63 -1.23 -16.38
CA THR A 95 -0.80 -1.53 -16.40
C THR A 95 -1.45 -0.75 -17.53
N MET A 96 -2.53 -1.29 -18.08
CA MET A 96 -3.41 -0.59 -19.01
C MET A 96 -4.48 0.12 -18.18
N CYS A 97 -4.78 1.38 -18.53
CA CYS A 97 -5.88 2.10 -17.90
C CYS A 97 -6.81 2.69 -18.96
N LYS A 98 -8.11 2.60 -18.71
CA LYS A 98 -9.15 3.20 -19.53
C LYS A 98 -9.95 4.20 -18.70
N SER A 99 -10.11 5.42 -19.20
CA SER A 99 -10.91 6.43 -18.54
C SER A 99 -12.37 5.97 -18.41
N ARG A 100 -12.94 6.11 -17.21
CA ARG A 100 -14.35 5.83 -16.93
C ARG A 100 -15.24 6.95 -17.47
N PRO A 101 -16.49 6.66 -17.87
CA PRO A 101 -17.41 7.68 -18.40
C PRO A 101 -17.65 8.87 -17.46
N ILE A 102 -17.51 8.68 -16.14
CA ILE A 102 -17.65 9.75 -15.14
C ILE A 102 -16.64 10.89 -15.34
N VAL A 103 -15.46 10.59 -15.89
CA VAL A 103 -14.41 11.60 -16.09
C VAL A 103 -14.88 12.70 -17.04
N GLY A 104 -15.61 12.35 -18.10
CA GLY A 104 -16.18 13.33 -19.03
C GLY A 104 -17.29 14.21 -18.43
N LYS A 105 -17.73 13.95 -17.20
CA LYS A 105 -18.68 14.78 -16.45
C LYS A 105 -18.02 15.64 -15.38
N LEU A 106 -16.73 15.40 -15.10
CA LEU A 106 -15.93 16.14 -14.11
C LEU A 106 -15.16 17.31 -14.76
N ILE A 107 -15.08 17.32 -16.09
CA ILE A 107 -14.44 18.34 -16.93
C ILE A 107 -15.53 19.07 -17.70
#